data_AF-A0A960QAC7-F1
#
_entry.id   AF-A0A960QAC7-F1
#
_cell.length_a   1.000
_cell.length_b   1.000
_cell.length_c   1.000
_cell.angle_alpha   90.00
_cell.angle_beta   90.00
_cell.angle_gamma   90.00
#
_symmetry.space_group_name_H-M   'P 1'
#
loop_
_entity.id
_entity.type
_entity.pdbx_description
1 polymer ?
#
loop_
_entity_poly.entity_id
_entity_poly.type
_entity_poly.pdbx_seq_one_letter_code
_entity_poly.pdbx_strand_id
1 'polypeptide(L)'
;MTHVVVDPVTRIEGHLRIEAQVDGGMVQDAWSSSTMFRGIEIILKGRDPRDAWAFCQRICGVCTTVHAIASIRAVENAIGAQPPPNARILRNLVMAAQMVHDHVVHFYHLHALDWVDVVSALSADPVKTATLAQSISDWPLSSGKYFKGIKERLQAFVEQGQLGPFANAYWGHSAYRLPPEANLMAVAHYLEALDWQREFIKIHAILGGKNPHLQSFLVGGMATPVDPDSQAAINIESLDHMRKLIALAERFVSQVYLPDLLAVASFYKDWAGYG
;
A
#
# COMPACT_ATOMS: atom_id res chain seq x y z
N MET A 1 -26.25 -7.82 -25.51
CA MET A 1 -25.66 -8.53 -24.35
C MET A 1 -24.32 -9.15 -24.69
N THR A 2 -23.25 -8.59 -24.10
CA THR A 2 -21.87 -9.09 -24.17
C THR A 2 -21.48 -9.63 -22.80
N HIS A 3 -20.90 -10.84 -22.76
CA HIS A 3 -20.34 -11.38 -21.53
C HIS A 3 -18.85 -11.06 -21.46
N VAL A 4 -18.41 -10.35 -20.42
CA VAL A 4 -17.03 -9.92 -20.21
C VAL A 4 -16.45 -10.71 -19.05
N VAL A 5 -15.22 -11.20 -19.24
CA VAL A 5 -14.49 -11.95 -18.21
C VAL A 5 -13.16 -11.25 -17.97
N VAL A 6 -12.86 -10.93 -16.72
CA VAL A 6 -11.56 -10.42 -16.26
C VAL A 6 -10.97 -11.47 -15.34
N ASP A 7 -10.06 -12.27 -15.88
CA ASP A 7 -9.35 -13.33 -15.17
C ASP A 7 -7.95 -13.52 -15.80
N PRO A 8 -6.86 -13.16 -15.10
CA PRO A 8 -6.84 -12.69 -13.72
C PRO A 8 -7.25 -11.21 -13.56
N VAL A 9 -7.85 -10.88 -12.42
CA VAL A 9 -7.82 -9.49 -11.92
C VAL A 9 -6.42 -9.25 -11.36
N THR A 10 -5.68 -8.32 -11.97
CA THR A 10 -4.31 -7.96 -11.56
C THR A 10 -4.30 -6.73 -10.65
N ARG A 11 -3.13 -6.40 -10.09
CA ARG A 11 -2.96 -5.30 -9.11
C ARG A 11 -3.87 -5.43 -7.88
N ILE A 12 -4.05 -6.66 -7.42
CA ILE A 12 -4.67 -7.01 -6.14
C ILE A 12 -3.80 -8.05 -5.42
N GLU A 13 -4.09 -8.32 -4.16
CA GLU A 13 -3.59 -9.52 -3.48
C GLU A 13 -4.48 -10.73 -3.82
N GLY A 14 -3.87 -11.90 -4.01
CA GLY A 14 -4.61 -13.14 -4.17
C GLY A 14 -5.12 -13.38 -5.60
N HIS A 15 -6.23 -14.11 -5.71
CA HIS A 15 -6.78 -14.58 -6.97
C HIS A 15 -8.27 -14.26 -7.04
N LEU A 16 -8.63 -13.43 -8.01
CA LEU A 16 -9.99 -12.99 -8.23
C LEU A 16 -10.31 -13.06 -9.72
N ARG A 17 -11.51 -13.54 -9.99
CA ARG A 17 -12.16 -13.53 -11.28
C ARG A 17 -13.43 -12.68 -11.18
N ILE A 18 -13.58 -11.73 -12.10
CA ILE A 18 -14.81 -10.95 -12.26
C ILE A 18 -15.43 -11.30 -13.61
N GLU A 19 -16.71 -11.63 -13.59
CA GLU A 19 -17.54 -11.77 -14.79
C GLU A 19 -18.60 -10.68 -14.77
N ALA A 20 -18.93 -10.13 -15.94
CA ALA A 20 -19.94 -9.09 -16.07
C ALA A 20 -20.78 -9.29 -17.33
N GLN A 21 -22.10 -9.16 -17.19
CA GLN A 21 -23.01 -9.08 -18.31
C GLN A 21 -23.21 -7.61 -18.68
N VAL A 22 -22.78 -7.22 -19.88
CA VAL A 22 -22.85 -5.85 -20.37
C VAL A 22 -23.93 -5.72 -21.45
N ASP A 23 -24.78 -4.72 -21.32
CA ASP A 23 -25.78 -4.37 -22.34
C ASP A 23 -25.91 -2.85 -22.48
N GLY A 24 -25.91 -2.35 -23.71
CA GLY A 24 -25.96 -0.90 -23.97
C GLY A 24 -24.79 -0.11 -23.38
N GLY A 25 -23.63 -0.74 -23.14
CA GLY A 25 -22.47 -0.11 -22.47
C GLY A 25 -22.56 -0.06 -20.94
N MET A 26 -23.61 -0.64 -20.34
CA MET A 26 -23.83 -0.69 -18.89
C MET A 26 -23.68 -2.13 -18.38
N VAL A 27 -23.05 -2.31 -17.23
CA VAL A 27 -23.03 -3.60 -16.51
C VAL A 27 -24.44 -3.84 -15.94
N GLN A 28 -25.08 -4.92 -16.36
CA GLN A 28 -26.41 -5.33 -15.91
C GLN A 28 -26.34 -6.31 -14.74
N ASP A 29 -25.32 -7.16 -14.74
CA ASP A 29 -25.06 -8.14 -13.68
C ASP A 29 -23.55 -8.39 -13.58
N ALA A 30 -23.08 -8.76 -12.40
CA ALA A 30 -21.67 -9.02 -12.13
C ALA A 30 -21.47 -10.12 -11.09
N TRP A 31 -20.48 -10.98 -11.31
CA TRP A 31 -20.13 -12.09 -10.42
C TRP A 31 -18.69 -11.95 -9.96
N SER A 32 -18.50 -12.13 -8.65
CA SER A 32 -17.18 -12.15 -8.02
C SER A 32 -16.86 -13.56 -7.58
N SER A 33 -15.74 -14.10 -8.07
CA SER A 33 -15.29 -15.46 -7.77
C SER A 33 -13.84 -15.47 -7.29
N SER A 34 -13.62 -15.86 -6.04
CA SER A 34 -12.29 -16.15 -5.52
C SER A 34 -11.81 -17.51 -6.01
N THR A 35 -10.67 -17.56 -6.70
CA THR A 35 -10.17 -18.77 -7.36
C THR A 35 -9.04 -19.46 -6.58
N MET A 36 -8.91 -19.18 -5.28
CA MET A 36 -7.93 -19.80 -4.38
C MET A 36 -8.56 -20.16 -3.02
N PHE A 37 -8.16 -21.30 -2.44
CA PHE A 37 -8.44 -21.67 -1.06
C PHE A 37 -7.22 -22.32 -0.39
N ARG A 38 -7.00 -22.05 0.91
CA ARG A 38 -5.93 -22.68 1.73
C ARG A 38 -6.42 -23.33 3.02
N GLY A 39 -7.61 -22.98 3.52
CA GLY A 39 -8.21 -23.64 4.70
C GLY A 39 -7.48 -23.44 6.03
N ILE A 40 -6.99 -22.23 6.33
CA ILE A 40 -6.31 -21.93 7.61
C ILE A 40 -7.18 -22.29 8.83
N GLU A 41 -8.50 -22.08 8.75
CA GLU A 41 -9.46 -22.44 9.80
C GLU A 41 -9.47 -23.95 10.10
N ILE A 42 -9.34 -24.78 9.06
CA ILE A 42 -9.25 -26.24 9.19
C ILE A 42 -7.90 -26.61 9.82
N ILE A 43 -6.81 -26.00 9.34
CA ILE A 43 -5.46 -26.22 9.84
C ILE A 43 -5.33 -25.89 11.33
N LEU A 44 -6.08 -24.91 11.83
CA LEU A 44 -6.04 -24.49 13.24
C LEU A 44 -6.74 -25.47 14.21
N LYS A 45 -7.57 -26.41 13.72
CA LYS A 45 -8.27 -27.36 14.60
C LYS A 45 -7.26 -28.21 15.38
N GLY A 46 -7.44 -28.27 16.71
CA GLY A 46 -6.59 -29.05 17.62
C GLY A 46 -5.21 -28.44 17.90
N ARG A 47 -4.91 -27.25 17.38
CA ARG A 47 -3.66 -26.53 17.72
C ARG A 47 -3.78 -25.80 19.05
N ASP A 48 -2.63 -25.55 19.66
CA ASP A 48 -2.56 -24.70 20.85
C ASP A 48 -2.99 -23.27 20.49
N PRO A 49 -3.93 -22.66 21.22
CA PRO A 49 -4.37 -21.29 20.97
C PRO A 49 -3.22 -20.26 20.98
N ARG A 50 -2.13 -20.52 21.71
CA ARG A 50 -0.95 -19.63 21.76
C ARG A 50 -0.19 -19.58 20.44
N ASP A 51 -0.30 -20.62 19.60
CA ASP A 51 0.35 -20.70 18.29
C ASP A 51 -0.51 -20.12 17.17
N ALA A 52 -1.82 -19.94 17.40
CA ALA A 52 -2.80 -19.60 16.36
C ALA A 52 -2.42 -18.32 15.59
N TRP A 53 -1.88 -17.31 16.29
CA TRP A 53 -1.50 -16.04 15.65
C TRP A 53 -0.44 -16.23 14.58
N ALA A 54 0.50 -17.15 14.76
CA ALA A 54 1.58 -17.39 13.82
C ALA A 54 1.03 -17.98 12.52
N PHE A 55 0.04 -18.89 12.60
CA PHE A 55 -0.65 -19.43 11.43
C PHE A 55 -1.56 -18.40 10.77
N CYS A 56 -2.42 -17.72 11.55
CA CYS A 56 -3.32 -16.67 11.06
C CYS A 56 -2.56 -15.56 10.33
N GLN A 57 -1.37 -15.17 10.81
CA GLN A 57 -0.57 -14.13 10.17
C GLN A 57 -0.21 -14.46 8.71
N ARG A 58 -0.15 -15.74 8.34
CA ARG A 58 0.15 -16.18 6.97
C ARG A 58 -1.10 -16.23 6.08
N ILE A 59 -2.27 -15.81 6.60
CA ILE A 59 -3.44 -15.56 5.74
C ILE A 59 -3.09 -14.50 4.70
N CYS A 60 -2.39 -13.42 5.04
CA CYS A 60 -2.02 -12.40 4.04
C CYS A 60 -0.69 -11.73 4.37
N GLY A 61 0.14 -11.55 3.35
CA GLY A 61 1.43 -10.84 3.44
C GLY A 61 1.32 -9.33 3.20
N VAL A 62 0.26 -8.86 2.53
CA VAL A 62 0.00 -7.43 2.27
C VAL A 62 -0.50 -6.77 3.54
N CYS A 63 -1.68 -7.15 4.03
CA CYS A 63 -2.21 -6.74 5.33
C CYS A 63 -1.54 -7.51 6.48
N THR A 64 -0.22 -7.68 6.42
CA THR A 64 0.54 -8.41 7.42
C THR A 64 0.26 -7.88 8.83
N THR A 65 0.44 -8.74 9.84
CA THR A 65 0.18 -8.50 11.28
C THR A 65 -1.27 -8.45 11.71
N VAL A 66 -2.20 -7.99 10.87
CA VAL A 66 -3.58 -7.75 11.30
C VAL A 66 -4.26 -9.04 11.78
N HIS A 67 -4.03 -10.15 11.07
CA HIS A 67 -4.54 -11.47 11.45
C HIS A 67 -3.87 -12.03 12.71
N ALA A 68 -2.58 -11.72 12.96
CA ALA A 68 -1.92 -12.10 14.19
C ALA A 68 -2.53 -11.38 15.39
N ILE A 69 -2.71 -10.06 15.28
CA ILE A 69 -3.29 -9.24 16.34
C ILE A 69 -4.75 -9.63 16.60
N ALA A 70 -5.55 -9.89 15.56
CA ALA A 70 -6.90 -10.40 15.70
C ALA A 70 -6.92 -11.76 16.43
N SER A 71 -6.04 -12.69 16.04
CA SER A 71 -5.93 -14.00 16.68
C SER A 71 -5.54 -13.88 18.15
N ILE A 72 -4.57 -13.04 18.50
CA ILE A 72 -4.17 -12.83 19.90
C ILE A 72 -5.33 -12.26 20.71
N ARG A 73 -6.00 -11.22 20.20
CA ARG A 73 -7.15 -10.60 20.86
C ARG A 73 -8.28 -11.60 21.10
N ALA A 74 -8.53 -12.50 20.14
CA ALA A 74 -9.53 -13.55 20.28
C ALA A 74 -9.18 -14.54 21.40
N VAL A 75 -7.91 -14.97 21.47
CA VAL A 75 -7.46 -15.88 22.54
C VAL A 75 -7.45 -15.18 23.91
N GLU A 76 -6.97 -13.94 23.99
CA GLU A 76 -6.99 -13.13 25.22
C GLU A 76 -8.42 -12.94 25.73
N ASN A 77 -9.36 -12.66 24.84
CA ASN A 77 -10.77 -12.55 25.18
C ASN A 77 -11.32 -13.88 25.75
N ALA A 78 -11.00 -15.01 25.11
CA ALA A 78 -11.48 -16.32 25.55
C ALA A 78 -10.98 -16.73 26.95
N ILE A 79 -9.75 -16.33 27.32
CA ILE A 79 -9.16 -16.68 28.62
C ILE A 79 -9.25 -15.56 29.66
N GLY A 80 -9.86 -14.42 29.33
CA GLY A 80 -9.95 -13.25 30.21
C GLY A 80 -8.61 -12.56 30.49
N ALA A 81 -7.61 -12.72 29.61
CA ALA A 81 -6.30 -12.09 29.78
C ALA A 81 -6.36 -10.58 29.54
N GLN A 82 -5.61 -9.83 30.36
CA GLN A 82 -5.48 -8.38 30.25
C GLN A 82 -4.01 -8.03 29.97
N PRO A 83 -3.63 -7.79 28.69
CA PRO A 83 -2.26 -7.45 28.36
C PRO A 83 -1.87 -6.10 28.98
N PRO A 84 -0.60 -5.93 29.39
CA PRO A 84 -0.15 -4.68 30.01
C PRO A 84 -0.29 -3.49 29.05
N PRO A 85 -0.45 -2.25 29.57
CA PRO A 85 -0.63 -1.06 28.73
C PRO A 85 0.42 -0.90 27.63
N ASN A 86 1.69 -1.16 27.93
CA ASN A 86 2.77 -1.05 26.94
C ASN A 86 2.60 -2.05 25.78
N ALA A 87 2.16 -3.28 26.04
CA ALA A 87 1.89 -4.23 24.96
C ALA A 87 0.75 -3.76 24.06
N ARG A 88 -0.30 -3.15 24.64
CA ARG A 88 -1.40 -2.55 23.85
C ARG A 88 -0.90 -1.39 22.99
N ILE A 89 -0.03 -0.53 23.53
CA ILE A 89 0.57 0.58 22.79
C ILE A 89 1.43 0.06 21.63
N LEU A 90 2.33 -0.90 21.87
CA LEU A 90 3.15 -1.49 20.81
C LEU A 90 2.30 -2.11 19.69
N ARG A 91 1.23 -2.85 20.03
CA ARG A 91 0.30 -3.39 19.03
C ARG A 91 -0.41 -2.30 18.24
N ASN A 92 -0.79 -1.19 18.87
CA ASN A 92 -1.41 -0.07 18.19
C ASN A 92 -0.42 0.63 17.24
N LEU A 93 0.85 0.80 17.65
CA LEU A 93 1.91 1.33 16.78
C LEU A 93 2.15 0.44 15.56
N VAL A 94 2.17 -0.88 15.73
CA VAL A 94 2.23 -1.84 14.62
C VAL A 94 1.02 -1.68 13.70
N MET A 95 -0.21 -1.64 14.22
CA MET A 95 -1.41 -1.48 13.38
C MET A 95 -1.43 -0.14 12.64
N ALA A 96 -1.01 0.95 13.28
CA ALA A 96 -0.96 2.27 12.66
C ALA A 96 0.10 2.32 11.55
N ALA A 97 1.29 1.76 11.79
CA ALA A 97 2.34 1.66 10.78
C ALA A 97 1.90 0.79 9.60
N GLN A 98 1.25 -0.35 9.86
CA GLN A 98 0.67 -1.20 8.81
C GLN A 98 -0.32 -0.40 7.96
N MET A 99 -1.26 0.31 8.58
CA MET A 99 -2.29 1.08 7.86
C MET A 99 -1.67 2.12 6.92
N VAL A 100 -0.69 2.89 7.41
CA VAL A 100 -0.02 3.92 6.61
C VAL A 100 0.76 3.31 5.45
N HIS A 101 1.50 2.22 5.69
CA HIS A 101 2.26 1.53 4.64
C HIS A 101 1.34 0.94 3.58
N ASP A 102 0.33 0.19 4.01
CA ASP A 102 -0.63 -0.52 3.14
C ASP A 102 -1.40 0.47 2.25
N HIS A 103 -1.89 1.58 2.81
CA HIS A 103 -2.64 2.58 2.04
C HIS A 103 -1.79 3.33 1.01
N VAL A 104 -0.54 3.70 1.35
CA VAL A 104 0.35 4.36 0.39
C VAL A 104 0.74 3.38 -0.73
N VAL A 105 1.08 2.14 -0.40
CA VAL A 105 1.39 1.11 -1.39
C VAL A 105 0.17 0.81 -2.27
N HIS A 106 -1.02 0.71 -1.68
CA HIS A 106 -2.26 0.54 -2.42
C HIS A 106 -2.50 1.67 -3.42
N PHE A 107 -2.45 2.92 -2.96
CA PHE A 107 -2.72 4.05 -3.82
C PHE A 107 -1.77 4.08 -5.02
N TYR A 108 -0.45 3.97 -4.81
CA TYR A 108 0.50 4.07 -5.92
C TYR A 108 0.64 2.79 -6.72
N HIS A 109 0.92 1.66 -6.06
CA HIS A 109 1.40 0.45 -6.73
C HIS A 109 0.29 -0.51 -7.16
N LEU A 110 -0.92 -0.34 -6.62
CA LEU A 110 -2.09 -1.15 -6.98
C LEU A 110 -3.11 -0.33 -7.76
N HIS A 111 -3.43 0.90 -7.32
CA HIS A 111 -4.58 1.64 -7.85
C HIS A 111 -4.25 2.76 -8.84
N ALA A 112 -3.13 3.48 -8.69
CA ALA A 112 -2.86 4.70 -9.46
C ALA A 112 -2.87 4.47 -10.98
N LEU A 113 -2.47 3.29 -11.45
CA LEU A 113 -2.44 2.97 -12.89
C LEU A 113 -3.83 2.80 -13.52
N ASP A 114 -4.91 2.81 -12.73
CA ASP A 114 -6.28 2.97 -13.25
C ASP A 114 -6.58 4.41 -13.68
N TRP A 115 -5.84 5.37 -13.14
CA TRP A 115 -6.10 6.81 -13.24
C TRP A 115 -4.99 7.59 -13.96
N VAL A 116 -3.78 7.04 -13.95
CA VAL A 116 -2.55 7.65 -14.46
C VAL A 116 -2.12 6.94 -15.74
N ASP A 117 -2.05 7.70 -16.84
CA ASP A 117 -1.52 7.19 -18.11
C ASP A 117 -0.01 7.42 -18.17
N VAL A 118 0.74 6.33 -18.01
CA VAL A 118 2.21 6.34 -17.99
C VAL A 118 2.79 6.76 -19.34
N VAL A 119 2.16 6.41 -20.47
CA VAL A 119 2.65 6.80 -21.80
C VAL A 119 2.39 8.30 -22.04
N SER A 120 1.24 8.81 -21.57
CA SER A 120 0.93 10.24 -21.64
C SER A 120 1.99 11.11 -20.94
N ALA A 121 2.59 10.62 -19.85
CA ALA A 121 3.68 11.32 -19.14
C ALA A 121 4.89 11.65 -20.05
N LEU A 122 5.13 10.89 -21.11
CA LEU A 122 6.19 11.18 -22.09
C LEU A 122 5.91 12.46 -22.91
N SER A 123 4.68 12.94 -22.94
CA SER A 123 4.30 14.18 -23.60
C SER A 123 4.39 15.40 -22.69
N ALA A 124 4.68 15.22 -21.40
CA ALA A 124 4.66 16.30 -20.41
C ALA A 124 5.81 17.30 -20.59
N ASP A 125 5.54 18.57 -20.30
CA ASP A 125 6.55 19.60 -20.09
C ASP A 125 7.07 19.52 -18.63
N PRO A 126 8.37 19.23 -18.39
CA PRO A 126 8.90 19.11 -17.04
C PRO A 126 8.81 20.39 -16.20
N VAL A 127 8.86 21.57 -16.82
CA VAL A 127 8.74 22.85 -16.11
C VAL A 127 7.30 23.07 -15.66
N LYS A 128 6.32 22.77 -16.52
CA LYS A 128 4.90 22.83 -16.13
C LYS A 128 4.54 21.78 -15.09
N THR A 129 5.13 20.59 -15.19
CA THR A 129 5.00 19.54 -14.17
C THR A 129 5.51 20.02 -12.82
N ALA A 130 6.68 20.69 -12.79
CA ALA A 130 7.22 21.31 -11.59
C ALA A 130 6.28 22.37 -11.01
N THR A 131 5.76 23.28 -11.84
CA THR A 131 4.80 24.29 -11.42
C THR A 131 3.52 23.67 -10.85
N LEU A 132 3.01 22.59 -11.46
CA LEU A 132 1.85 21.86 -10.95
C LEU A 132 2.15 21.26 -9.57
N ALA A 133 3.23 20.49 -9.43
CA ALA A 133 3.61 19.86 -8.18
C ALA A 133 3.78 20.87 -7.04
N GLN A 134 4.44 22.01 -7.32
CA GLN A 134 4.66 23.09 -6.36
C GLN A 134 3.38 23.87 -6.02
N SER A 135 2.36 23.82 -6.86
CA SER A 135 1.08 24.47 -6.58
C SER A 135 0.18 23.68 -5.63
N ILE A 136 0.45 22.37 -5.46
CA ILE A 136 -0.34 21.48 -4.59
C ILE A 136 0.42 21.04 -3.33
N SER A 137 1.74 21.20 -3.27
CA SER A 137 2.56 20.73 -2.16
C SER A 137 3.94 21.40 -2.06
N ASP A 138 4.45 21.50 -0.83
CA ASP A 138 5.83 21.91 -0.51
C ASP A 138 6.84 20.74 -0.57
N TRP A 139 6.50 19.65 -1.27
CA TRP A 139 7.41 18.51 -1.44
C TRP A 139 8.69 18.94 -2.19
N PRO A 140 9.90 18.66 -1.65
CA PRO A 140 11.14 19.24 -2.16
C PRO A 140 11.59 18.65 -3.50
N LEU A 141 11.17 17.42 -3.86
CA LEU A 141 11.52 16.79 -5.14
C LEU A 141 10.55 17.25 -6.24
N SER A 142 10.57 18.56 -6.53
CA SER A 142 9.58 19.18 -7.42
C SER A 142 10.20 20.09 -8.49
N SER A 143 11.53 20.03 -8.70
CA SER A 143 12.20 20.88 -9.69
C SER A 143 11.95 20.42 -11.13
N GLY A 144 11.97 21.35 -12.10
CA GLY A 144 11.87 20.99 -13.53
C GLY A 144 12.99 20.06 -14.00
N LYS A 145 14.20 20.18 -13.41
CA LYS A 145 15.31 19.25 -13.66
C LYS A 145 15.01 17.84 -13.16
N TYR A 146 14.36 17.72 -12.00
CA TYR A 146 13.95 16.43 -11.43
C TYR A 146 12.95 15.72 -12.36
N PHE A 147 11.85 16.40 -12.72
CA PHE A 147 10.85 15.83 -13.61
C PHE A 147 11.40 15.52 -15.02
N LYS A 148 12.34 16.32 -15.52
CA LYS A 148 13.05 16.01 -16.76
C LYS A 148 13.81 14.68 -16.65
N GLY A 149 14.52 14.46 -15.55
CA GLY A 149 15.22 13.18 -15.30
C GLY A 149 14.27 11.99 -15.16
N ILE A 150 13.12 12.15 -14.51
CA ILE A 150 12.08 11.10 -14.45
C ILE A 150 11.55 10.77 -15.84
N LYS A 151 11.23 11.80 -16.63
CA LYS A 151 10.75 11.65 -18.00
C LYS A 151 11.77 10.93 -18.89
N GLU A 152 13.04 11.34 -18.83
CA GLU A 152 14.13 10.71 -19.60
C GLU A 152 14.32 9.24 -19.20
N ARG A 153 14.25 8.92 -17.91
CA ARG A 153 14.30 7.54 -17.42
C ARG A 153 13.13 6.70 -17.93
N LEU A 154 11.92 7.26 -17.91
CA LEU A 154 10.73 6.59 -18.43
C LEU A 154 10.82 6.39 -19.95
N GLN A 155 11.28 7.40 -20.68
CA GLN A 155 11.49 7.34 -22.13
C GLN A 155 12.48 6.23 -22.48
N ALA A 156 13.64 6.17 -21.81
CA ALA A 156 14.62 5.12 -22.04
C ALA A 156 14.06 3.72 -21.75
N PHE A 157 13.23 3.57 -20.71
CA PHE A 157 12.57 2.31 -20.40
C PHE A 157 11.59 1.88 -21.50
N VAL A 158 10.83 2.82 -22.07
CA VAL A 158 9.91 2.57 -23.19
C VAL A 158 10.66 2.23 -24.48
N GLU A 159 11.71 2.98 -24.81
CA GLU A 159 12.53 2.78 -26.01
C GLU A 159 13.27 1.43 -26.04
N GLN A 160 13.57 0.86 -24.86
CA GLN A 160 14.12 -0.50 -24.76
C GLN A 160 13.16 -1.59 -25.24
N GLY A 161 11.85 -1.30 -25.38
CA GLY A 161 10.83 -2.25 -25.82
C GLY A 161 10.47 -3.33 -24.79
N GLN A 162 11.10 -3.33 -23.61
CA GLN A 162 10.85 -4.26 -22.51
C GLN A 162 10.01 -3.59 -21.41
N LEU A 163 8.73 -3.33 -21.73
CA LEU A 163 7.83 -2.52 -20.87
C LEU A 163 7.48 -3.16 -19.52
N GLY A 164 7.87 -4.42 -19.27
CA GLY A 164 7.69 -5.11 -17.99
C GLY A 164 6.25 -4.97 -17.45
N PRO A 165 6.03 -4.41 -16.25
CA PRO A 165 4.70 -4.24 -15.68
C PRO A 165 3.78 -3.28 -16.45
N PHE A 166 4.31 -2.52 -17.41
CA PHE A 166 3.55 -1.59 -18.25
C PHE A 166 3.20 -2.16 -19.63
N ALA A 167 3.60 -3.40 -19.94
CA ALA A 167 3.27 -4.04 -21.20
C ALA A 167 1.77 -4.37 -21.30
N ASN A 168 1.16 -4.15 -22.48
CA ASN A 168 -0.25 -4.48 -22.79
C ASN A 168 -1.28 -3.91 -21.80
N ALA A 169 -0.96 -2.80 -21.15
CA ALA A 169 -1.91 -2.06 -20.31
C ALA A 169 -2.74 -1.08 -21.15
N TYR A 170 -3.68 -0.37 -20.50
CA TYR A 170 -4.74 0.38 -21.15
C TYR A 170 -4.35 1.79 -21.61
N TRP A 171 -3.06 2.06 -21.84
CA TRP A 171 -2.56 3.39 -22.17
C TRP A 171 -3.29 4.04 -23.36
N GLY A 172 -3.63 5.32 -23.26
CA GLY A 172 -4.42 6.05 -24.26
C GLY A 172 -5.92 5.77 -24.25
N HIS A 173 -6.42 4.90 -23.35
CA HIS A 173 -7.86 4.69 -23.20
C HIS A 173 -8.58 5.99 -22.83
N SER A 174 -9.76 6.23 -23.41
CA SER A 174 -10.53 7.47 -23.27
C SER A 174 -11.01 7.76 -21.84
N ALA A 175 -10.95 6.78 -20.95
CA ALA A 175 -11.23 6.97 -19.53
C ALA A 175 -10.11 7.71 -18.79
N TYR A 176 -8.87 7.73 -19.29
CA TYR A 176 -7.81 8.56 -18.70
C TYR A 176 -8.04 10.04 -19.03
N ARG A 177 -7.98 10.89 -18.01
CA ARG A 177 -8.31 12.33 -18.11
C ARG A 177 -7.25 13.27 -17.59
N LEU A 178 -6.22 12.74 -16.93
CA LEU A 178 -5.12 13.55 -16.44
C LEU A 178 -4.34 14.16 -17.61
N PRO A 179 -3.94 15.45 -17.53
CA PRO A 179 -3.02 16.02 -18.48
C PRO A 179 -1.63 15.36 -18.34
N PRO A 180 -0.79 15.41 -19.39
CA PRO A 180 0.56 14.85 -19.36
C PRO A 180 1.38 15.25 -18.13
N GLU A 181 1.29 16.52 -17.71
CA GLU A 181 1.99 17.04 -16.53
C GLU A 181 1.56 16.34 -15.23
N ALA A 182 0.26 16.09 -15.04
CA ALA A 182 -0.23 15.37 -13.87
C ALA A 182 0.18 13.89 -13.91
N ASN A 183 0.19 13.29 -15.11
CA ASN A 183 0.69 11.92 -15.28
C ASN A 183 2.19 11.80 -14.92
N LEU A 184 3.04 12.73 -15.39
CA LEU A 184 4.47 12.72 -15.07
C LEU A 184 4.73 12.94 -13.57
N MET A 185 3.96 13.84 -12.93
CA MET A 185 4.02 14.03 -11.48
C MET A 185 3.68 12.74 -10.73
N ALA A 186 2.55 12.10 -11.07
CA ALA A 186 2.12 10.87 -10.43
C ALA A 186 3.08 9.69 -10.68
N VAL A 187 3.71 9.60 -11.86
CA VAL A 187 4.77 8.61 -12.13
C VAL A 187 6.00 8.85 -11.26
N ALA A 188 6.41 10.10 -11.06
CA ALA A 188 7.52 10.42 -10.15
C ALA A 188 7.19 9.95 -8.72
N HIS A 189 6.01 10.32 -8.21
CA HIS A 189 5.58 9.95 -6.87
C HIS A 189 5.34 8.43 -6.70
N TYR A 190 4.91 7.72 -7.75
CA TYR A 190 4.85 6.26 -7.78
C TYR A 190 6.23 5.62 -7.50
N LEU A 191 7.28 6.15 -8.14
CA LEU A 191 8.65 5.68 -7.96
C LEU A 191 9.18 6.05 -6.57
N GLU A 192 8.92 7.26 -6.10
CA GLU A 192 9.29 7.70 -4.75
C GLU A 192 8.59 6.87 -3.67
N ALA A 193 7.31 6.53 -3.85
CA ALA A 193 6.56 5.68 -2.94
C ALA A 193 7.17 4.28 -2.82
N LEU A 194 7.77 3.75 -3.91
CA LEU A 194 8.43 2.45 -3.92
C LEU A 194 9.71 2.45 -3.06
N ASP A 195 10.44 3.57 -3.06
CA ASP A 195 11.61 3.78 -2.22
C ASP A 195 11.22 4.11 -0.77
N TRP A 196 10.22 4.96 -0.57
CA TRP A 196 9.74 5.39 0.74
C TRP A 196 9.19 4.20 1.55
N GLN A 197 8.40 3.32 0.93
CA GLN A 197 7.68 2.26 1.65
C GLN A 197 8.65 1.27 2.33
N ARG A 198 9.80 0.97 1.71
CA ARG A 198 10.81 0.06 2.30
C ARG A 198 11.56 0.70 3.47
N GLU A 199 11.68 2.03 3.47
CA GLU A 199 12.33 2.77 4.55
C GLU A 199 11.39 2.87 5.74
N PHE A 200 10.14 3.31 5.50
CA PHE A 200 9.14 3.46 6.55
C PHE A 200 8.88 2.15 7.29
N ILE A 201 8.73 1.03 6.57
CA ILE A 201 8.33 -0.25 7.16
C ILE A 201 9.38 -0.87 8.09
N LYS A 202 10.60 -0.30 8.17
CA LYS A 202 11.60 -0.67 9.19
C LYS A 202 11.07 -0.50 10.62
N ILE A 203 10.05 0.33 10.82
CA ILE A 203 9.35 0.46 12.11
C ILE A 203 8.80 -0.89 12.60
N HIS A 204 8.31 -1.75 11.69
CA HIS A 204 7.88 -3.10 12.03
C HIS A 204 9.06 -4.02 12.41
N ALA A 205 10.23 -3.84 11.82
CA ALA A 205 11.43 -4.59 12.21
C ALA A 205 11.88 -4.20 13.63
N ILE A 206 11.79 -2.91 13.99
CA ILE A 206 12.06 -2.45 15.37
C ILE A 206 11.03 -3.03 16.36
N LEU A 207 9.74 -2.94 16.02
CA LEU A 207 8.65 -3.37 16.91
C LEU A 207 8.49 -4.90 17.00
N GLY A 208 8.86 -5.63 15.95
CA GLY A 208 8.63 -7.08 15.91
C GLY A 208 9.55 -7.92 15.05
N GLY A 209 10.79 -7.47 14.87
CA GLY A 209 11.91 -8.26 14.37
C GLY A 209 11.99 -8.36 12.85
N LYS A 210 10.87 -8.37 12.13
CA LYS A 210 10.85 -8.39 10.66
C LYS A 210 9.54 -7.87 10.08
N ASN A 211 9.59 -7.49 8.81
CA ASN A 211 8.42 -7.33 7.95
C ASN A 211 8.71 -7.94 6.57
N PRO A 212 7.75 -8.64 5.94
CA PRO A 212 6.44 -9.03 6.44
C PRO A 212 6.48 -10.07 7.58
N HIS A 213 5.33 -10.31 8.20
CA HIS A 213 5.10 -11.29 9.27
C HIS A 213 6.00 -11.11 10.51
N LEU A 214 5.77 -10.06 11.31
CA LEU A 214 6.42 -9.82 12.61
C LEU A 214 6.38 -11.05 13.52
N GLN A 215 7.44 -11.28 14.30
CA GLN A 215 7.63 -12.48 15.13
C GLN A 215 7.58 -12.21 16.65
N SER A 216 7.25 -10.99 17.06
CA SER A 216 7.25 -10.59 18.48
C SER A 216 5.89 -10.65 19.16
N PHE A 217 4.93 -11.34 18.58
CA PHE A 217 3.59 -11.45 19.13
C PHE A 217 3.51 -12.55 20.19
N LEU A 218 2.77 -12.31 21.27
CA LEU A 218 2.36 -13.32 22.24
C LEU A 218 0.94 -13.06 22.75
N VAL A 219 0.23 -14.15 23.08
CA VAL A 219 -0.98 -14.06 23.90
C VAL A 219 -0.61 -13.49 25.27
N GLY A 220 -1.30 -12.42 25.69
CA GLY A 220 -1.05 -11.73 26.95
C GLY A 220 -0.06 -10.56 26.85
N GLY A 221 0.60 -10.32 25.70
CA GLY A 221 1.54 -9.21 25.58
C GLY A 221 2.30 -9.10 24.26
N MET A 222 3.57 -8.75 24.34
CA MET A 222 4.52 -8.72 23.23
C MET A 222 5.83 -9.37 23.70
N ALA A 223 6.53 -10.05 22.80
CA ALA A 223 7.85 -10.63 23.05
C ALA A 223 8.92 -9.54 23.19
N THR A 224 8.71 -8.41 22.53
CA THR A 224 9.64 -7.28 22.52
C THR A 224 9.66 -6.61 23.89
N PRO A 225 10.76 -6.72 24.67
CA PRO A 225 10.87 -6.05 25.95
C PRO A 225 11.07 -4.53 25.75
N VAL A 226 10.75 -3.77 26.79
CA VAL A 226 11.02 -2.33 26.87
C VAL A 226 11.92 -2.11 28.07
N ASP A 227 13.15 -1.66 27.83
CA ASP A 227 14.16 -1.45 28.85
C ASP A 227 15.14 -0.36 28.35
N PRO A 228 15.19 0.82 28.99
CA PRO A 228 16.03 1.92 28.54
C PRO A 228 17.53 1.60 28.62
N ASP A 229 17.93 0.64 29.45
CA ASP A 229 19.33 0.31 29.74
C ASP A 229 19.83 -0.91 28.94
N SER A 230 18.96 -1.53 28.12
CA SER A 230 19.27 -2.72 27.35
C SER A 230 19.31 -2.46 25.84
N GLN A 231 20.34 -3.00 25.17
CA GLN A 231 20.44 -3.01 23.70
C GLN A 231 19.53 -4.06 23.06
N ALA A 232 19.05 -5.05 23.82
CA ALA A 232 18.17 -6.11 23.33
C ALA A 232 16.67 -5.78 23.48
N ALA A 233 16.34 -4.55 23.85
CA ALA A 233 14.98 -4.07 24.12
C ALA A 233 14.67 -2.79 23.36
N ILE A 234 13.40 -2.39 23.35
CA ILE A 234 13.03 -1.03 22.96
C ILE A 234 13.59 -0.08 24.01
N ASN A 235 14.55 0.72 23.56
CA ASN A 235 15.30 1.70 24.35
C ASN A 235 15.23 3.08 23.67
N ILE A 236 15.96 4.06 24.20
CA ILE A 236 15.91 5.44 23.68
C ILE A 236 16.33 5.55 22.21
N GLU A 237 17.33 4.78 21.78
CA GLU A 237 17.80 4.77 20.39
C GLU A 237 16.73 4.22 19.44
N SER A 238 16.05 3.14 19.85
CA SER A 238 14.93 2.56 19.12
C SER A 238 13.77 3.56 18.99
N LEU A 239 13.42 4.25 20.07
CA LEU A 239 12.38 5.27 20.08
C LEU A 239 12.73 6.45 19.16
N ASP A 240 13.97 6.92 19.17
CA ASP A 240 14.42 8.01 18.30
C ASP A 240 14.45 7.60 16.83
N HIS A 241 14.82 6.35 16.52
CA HIS A 241 14.71 5.83 15.16
C HIS A 241 13.24 5.77 14.71
N MET A 242 12.34 5.25 15.54
CA MET A 242 10.90 5.23 15.22
C MET A 242 10.33 6.63 15.01
N ARG A 243 10.72 7.62 15.81
CA ARG A 243 10.30 9.02 15.61
C ARG A 243 10.70 9.55 14.23
N LYS A 244 11.92 9.26 13.77
CA LYS A 244 12.38 9.66 12.43
C LYS A 244 11.55 8.99 11.33
N LEU A 245 11.23 7.70 11.48
CA LEU A 245 10.40 6.95 10.54
C LEU A 245 8.95 7.47 10.51
N ILE A 246 8.39 7.84 11.67
CA ILE A 246 7.06 8.43 11.78
C ILE A 246 7.04 9.80 11.10
N ALA A 247 8.03 10.66 11.37
CA ALA A 247 8.12 11.97 10.71
C ALA A 247 8.29 11.84 9.18
N LEU A 248 9.05 10.85 8.71
CA LEU A 248 9.17 10.51 7.30
C LEU A 248 7.79 10.12 6.71
N ALA A 249 7.00 9.34 7.43
CA ALA A 249 5.67 8.94 6.99
C ALA A 249 4.66 10.07 6.99
N GLU A 250 4.58 10.85 8.07
CA GLU A 250 3.69 12.02 8.16
C GLU A 250 3.98 13.00 7.03
N ARG A 251 5.26 13.28 6.76
CA ARG A 251 5.65 14.16 5.67
C ARG A 251 5.25 13.59 4.31
N PHE A 252 5.53 12.32 4.02
CA PHE A 252 5.18 11.72 2.73
C PHE A 252 3.65 11.66 2.53
N VAL A 253 2.90 11.30 3.58
CA VAL A 253 1.43 11.25 3.51
C VAL A 253 0.86 12.65 3.25
N SER A 254 1.31 13.66 4.00
CA SER A 254 0.77 15.02 3.90
C SER A 254 1.24 15.80 2.69
N GLN A 255 2.42 15.50 2.15
CA GLN A 255 3.04 16.27 1.05
C GLN A 255 3.06 15.52 -0.29
N VAL A 256 2.78 14.21 -0.32
CA VAL A 256 2.81 13.42 -1.56
C VAL A 256 1.48 12.68 -1.75
N TYR A 257 1.14 11.75 -0.86
CA TYR A 257 -0.07 10.91 -1.00
C TYR A 257 -1.38 11.71 -1.04
N LEU A 258 -1.66 12.53 -0.01
CA LEU A 258 -2.92 13.27 0.05
C LEU A 258 -3.04 14.34 -1.05
N PRO A 259 -2.01 15.16 -1.35
CA PRO A 259 -2.06 16.09 -2.48
C PRO A 259 -2.30 15.39 -3.81
N ASP A 260 -1.65 14.26 -4.07
CA ASP A 260 -1.86 13.49 -5.30
C ASP A 260 -3.28 12.94 -5.39
N LEU A 261 -3.79 12.37 -4.30
CA LEU A 261 -5.17 11.86 -4.26
C LEU A 261 -6.16 12.96 -4.60
N LEU A 262 -6.03 14.14 -3.99
CA LEU A 262 -6.91 15.28 -4.25
C LEU A 262 -6.75 15.83 -5.68
N ALA A 263 -5.51 15.90 -6.17
CA ALA A 263 -5.22 16.33 -7.54
C ALA A 263 -5.85 15.38 -8.55
N VAL A 264 -5.62 14.06 -8.43
CA VAL A 264 -6.19 13.03 -9.30
C VAL A 264 -7.71 13.07 -9.24
N ALA A 265 -8.30 13.05 -8.05
CA ALA A 265 -9.75 13.08 -7.86
C ALA A 265 -10.41 14.29 -8.52
N SER A 266 -9.72 15.44 -8.60
CA SER A 266 -10.26 16.64 -9.24
C SER A 266 -10.59 16.48 -10.73
N PHE A 267 -9.93 15.56 -11.43
CA PHE A 267 -10.17 15.23 -12.86
C PHE A 267 -11.23 14.13 -13.06
N TYR A 268 -11.61 13.44 -11.99
CA TYR A 268 -12.50 12.27 -12.00
C TYR A 268 -13.73 12.46 -11.10
N LYS A 269 -14.22 13.70 -10.95
CA LYS A 269 -15.34 14.01 -10.04
C LYS A 269 -16.63 13.25 -10.36
N ASP A 270 -16.88 12.92 -11.61
CA ASP A 270 -18.01 12.10 -12.04
C ASP A 270 -17.91 10.65 -11.55
N TRP A 271 -16.72 10.15 -11.24
CA TRP A 271 -16.53 8.83 -10.62
C TRP A 271 -17.16 8.75 -9.22
N ALA A 272 -17.41 9.89 -8.55
CA ALA A 272 -18.18 9.93 -7.30
C ALA A 272 -19.67 9.55 -7.48
N GLY A 273 -20.16 9.46 -8.72
CA GLY A 273 -21.48 8.94 -9.06
C GLY A 273 -21.53 7.42 -9.24
N TYR A 274 -20.39 6.73 -9.16
CA TYR A 274 -20.25 5.29 -9.35
C TYR A 274 -19.70 4.63 -8.07
N GLY A 275 -19.88 3.30 -7.96
CA GLY A 275 -19.49 2.49 -6.80
C GLY A 275 -18.06 1.97 -6.89
#